data_AF-A0A2H5Z586-F1
#
_entry.id   AF-A0A2H5Z586-F1
#
_cell.length_a   1.000
_cell.length_b   1.000
_cell.length_c   1.000
_cell.angle_alpha   90.00
_cell.angle_beta   90.00
_cell.angle_gamma   90.00
#
_symmetry.space_group_name_H-M   'P 1'
#
loop_
_entity.id
_entity.type
_entity.pdbx_description
1 polymer ?
#
loop_
_entity_poly.entity_id
_entity_poly.type
_entity_poly.pdbx_seq_one_letter_code
_entity_poly.pdbx_strand_id
1 'polypeptide(L)' 'MGILAPGITVFACVGGHGRTGTALAVMLIAAGMAPEDAIAYVRQKHCRSATETPGQTQYLLHLR' A
#
# COMPACT_ATOMS: atom_id res chain seq x y z
N MET A 1 18.87 -9.43 -2.17
CA MET A 1 18.51 -9.71 -0.77
C MET A 1 17.28 -8.85 -0.47
N GLY A 2 16.11 -9.45 -0.31
CA GLY A 2 14.86 -8.71 -0.07
C GLY A 2 14.78 -8.23 1.38
N ILE A 3 14.18 -7.06 1.62
CA ILE A 3 14.02 -6.49 2.97
C ILE A 3 13.00 -7.24 3.83
N LEU A 4 12.14 -8.04 3.20
CA LEU A 4 11.12 -8.85 3.87
C LEU A 4 11.64 -10.26 4.07
N ALA A 5 11.30 -10.83 5.23
CA ALA A 5 11.60 -12.22 5.52
C ALA A 5 10.93 -13.15 4.50
N PRO A 6 11.58 -14.28 4.14
CA PRO A 6 10.94 -15.29 3.31
C PRO A 6 9.67 -15.84 3.97
N GLY A 7 8.64 -16.09 3.16
CA GLY A 7 7.33 -16.57 3.62
C GLY A 7 6.21 -15.54 3.47
N ILE A 8 5.15 -15.69 4.26
CA ILE A 8 4.00 -14.77 4.27
C ILE A 8 4.31 -13.60 5.20
N THR A 9 4.29 -12.38 4.66
CA THR A 9 4.42 -11.14 5.44
C THR A 9 3.08 -10.41 5.51
N VAL A 10 2.69 -9.97 6.70
CA VAL A 10 1.44 -9.23 6.93
C VAL A 10 1.76 -7.84 7.47
N PHE A 11 1.09 -6.82 6.93
CA PHE A 11 1.18 -5.44 7.40
C PHE A 11 -0.06 -5.08 8.22
N ALA A 12 0.12 -4.60 9.45
CA ALA A 12 -0.98 -4.21 10.33
C ALA A 12 -0.71 -2.89 11.03
N CYS A 13 -1.75 -2.07 11.14
CA CYS A 13 -1.83 -0.93 12.03
C CYS A 13 -3.16 -1.01 12.79
N VAL A 14 -3.35 -0.20 13.82
CA VAL A 14 -4.54 -0.26 14.69
C VAL A 14 -5.86 -0.35 13.91
N GLY A 15 -6.03 0.47 12.86
CA GLY A 15 -7.24 0.47 12.05
C GLY A 15 -7.21 -0.45 10.83
N GLY A 16 -6.06 -0.98 10.41
CA GLY A 16 -5.99 -1.81 9.20
C GLY A 16 -6.31 -1.11 7.86
N HIS A 17 -6.56 0.20 7.82
CA HIS A 17 -6.95 0.93 6.61
C HIS A 17 -5.86 1.90 6.10
N GLY A 18 -5.52 2.94 6.88
CA GLY A 18 -4.58 3.99 6.45
C GLY A 18 -3.15 3.50 6.23
N ARG A 19 -2.39 3.24 7.31
CA ARG A 19 -0.99 2.79 7.23
C ARG A 19 -0.85 1.41 6.61
N THR A 20 -1.74 0.48 6.94
CA THR A 20 -1.78 -0.85 6.31
C THR A 20 -1.99 -0.75 4.80
N GLY A 21 -3.03 -0.01 4.36
CA GLY A 21 -3.30 0.15 2.93
C GLY A 21 -2.18 0.87 2.19
N THR A 22 -1.57 1.87 2.83
CA THR A 22 -0.40 2.57 2.26
C THR A 22 0.79 1.63 2.09
N ALA A 23 1.11 0.82 3.10
CA ALA A 23 2.19 -0.17 3.01
C ALA A 23 1.93 -1.22 1.92
N LEU A 24 0.70 -1.71 1.79
CA LEU A 24 0.31 -2.63 0.72
C LEU A 24 0.49 -1.98 -0.67
N ALA A 25 0.10 -0.72 -0.83
CA ALA A 25 0.29 0.00 -2.10
C ALA A 25 1.77 0.20 -2.43
N VAL A 26 2.61 0.55 -1.44
CA VAL A 26 4.08 0.61 -1.62
C VAL A 26 4.63 -0.71 -2.16
N MET A 27 4.17 -1.86 -1.63
CA MET A 27 4.63 -3.17 -2.10
C MET A 27 4.22 -3.45 -3.55
N LEU A 28 3.02 -3.04 -3.97
CA LEU A 28 2.57 -3.18 -5.36
C LEU A 28 3.37 -2.28 -6.30
N ILE A 29 3.65 -1.04 -5.89
CA ILE A 29 4.49 -0.11 -6.67
C ILE A 29 5.92 -0.65 -6.79
N ALA A 30 6.49 -1.14 -5.69
CA ALA A 30 7.81 -1.78 -5.70
C ALA A 30 7.84 -3.05 -6.57
N ALA A 31 6.69 -3.70 -6.78
CA ALA A 31 6.53 -4.82 -7.70
C ALA A 31 6.27 -4.38 -9.16
N GLY A 32 6.27 -3.07 -9.46
CA GLY A 32 6.17 -2.50 -10.80
C GLY A 32 4.79 -1.99 -11.20
N MET A 33 3.82 -1.94 -10.28
CA MET A 33 2.50 -1.38 -10.55
C MET A 33 2.54 0.16 -10.54
N ALA A 34 1.82 0.82 -11.45
CA ALA A 34 1.70 2.28 -11.41
C ALA A 34 1.03 2.73 -10.08
N PRO A 35 1.42 3.86 -9.49
CA PRO A 35 0.89 4.32 -8.21
C PRO A 35 -0.64 4.41 -8.14
N GLU A 36 -1.28 4.95 -9.17
CA GLU A 36 -2.73 5.10 -9.26
C GLU A 36 -3.43 3.74 -9.26
N ASP A 37 -2.89 2.79 -10.02
CA ASP A 37 -3.40 1.41 -10.10
C ASP A 37 -3.21 0.68 -8.77
N ALA A 38 -2.08 0.88 -8.09
CA ALA A 38 -1.83 0.29 -6.78
C ALA A 38 -2.83 0.79 -5.73
N ILE A 39 -3.12 2.10 -5.71
CA ILE A 39 -4.12 2.68 -4.81
C ILE A 39 -5.51 2.10 -5.11
N ALA A 40 -5.91 2.07 -6.39
CA ALA A 40 -7.19 1.51 -6.80
C ALA A 40 -7.31 0.03 -6.44
N TYR A 41 -6.25 -0.75 -6.66
CA TYR A 41 -6.19 -2.17 -6.35
C TYR A 41 -6.35 -2.44 -4.85
N VAL A 42 -5.59 -1.73 -4.00
CA VAL A 42 -5.71 -1.90 -2.54
C VAL A 42 -7.10 -1.47 -2.05
N ARG A 43 -7.67 -0.40 -2.62
CA ARG A 43 -9.03 0.03 -2.27
C ARG A 43 -10.09 -1.00 -2.65
N GLN A 44 -9.90 -1.67 -3.78
CA GLN A 44 -10.82 -2.69 -4.25
C GLN A 44 -10.67 -4.02 -3.48
N LYS A 45 -9.43 -4.45 -3.22
CA LYS A 45 -9.14 -5.81 -2.74
C LYS A 45 -8.94 -5.93 -1.23
N HIS A 46 -8.59 -4.84 -0.55
CA HIS A 46 -8.34 -4.83 0.88
C HIS A 46 -9.36 -3.99 1.63
N CYS A 47 -9.43 -2.70 1.36
CA CYS A 47 -10.36 -1.81 2.04
C CYS A 47 -10.66 -0.56 1.22
N ARG A 48 -11.94 -0.25 1.01
CA ARG A 48 -12.38 0.94 0.26
C ARG A 48 -11.83 2.27 0.82
N SER A 49 -11.54 2.32 2.12
CA SER A 49 -10.96 3.48 2.83
C SER A 49 -9.43 3.42 2.96
N ALA A 50 -8.76 2.50 2.28
CA ALA A 50 -7.30 2.43 2.26
C ALA A 50 -6.68 3.73 1.71
N THR A 51 -5.47 4.03 2.19
CA THR A 51 -4.75 5.30 1.94
C THR A 51 -5.61 6.49 2.38
N GLU A 52 -5.99 6.45 3.66
CA GLU A 52 -7.04 7.22 4.31
C GLU A 52 -6.86 8.74 4.20
N THR A 53 -5.62 9.22 4.18
CA THR A 53 -5.34 10.66 4.11
C THR A 53 -4.84 11.11 2.72
N PRO A 54 -5.10 12.37 2.34
CA PRO A 54 -4.52 12.94 1.12
C PRO A 54 -2.99 12.84 1.11
N GLY A 55 -2.33 13.04 2.26
CA GLY A 55 -0.88 12.91 2.39
C GLY A 55 -0.36 11.50 2.11
N GLN A 56 -1.08 10.45 2.53
CA GLN A 56 -0.72 9.06 2.19
C GLN A 56 -0.85 8.80 0.70
N THR A 57 -1.92 9.31 0.07
CA THR A 57 -2.11 9.17 -1.37
C THR A 57 -1.04 9.94 -2.15
N GLN A 58 -0.75 11.18 -1.77
CA GLN A 58 0.28 12.00 -2.40
C GLN A 58 1.67 11.36 -2.25
N TYR A 59 1.99 10.77 -1.09
CA TYR A 59 3.23 10.03 -0.89
C TYR A 59 3.39 8.90 -1.92
N LEU A 60 2.33 8.12 -2.16
CA LEU A 60 2.35 7.03 -3.15
C LEU A 60 2.53 7.55 -4.59
N LEU A 61 1.84 8.62 -4.96
CA LEU A 61 1.93 9.20 -6.31
C LEU A 61 3.33 9.78 -6.63
N HIS A 62 4.12 10.11 -5.61
CA HIS A 62 5.50 10.59 -5.78
C HIS A 62 6.55 9.50 -5.50
N LEU A 63 6.10 8.28 -5.20
CA LEU A 63 6.97 7.14 -4.99
C LEU A 63 7.54 6.70 -6.34
N ARG A 64 8.87 6.58 -6.41
CA ARG A 64 9.61 6.16 -7.61
C ARG A 64 10.02 4.71 -7.52
#